data_AF-A0A293M0Q1-F1
#
_entry.id   AF-A0A293M0Q1-F1
#
_cell.length_a   1.000
_cell.length_b   1.000
_cell.length_c   1.000
_cell.angle_alpha   90.00
_cell.angle_beta   90.00
_cell.angle_gamma   90.00
#
_symmetry.space_group_name_H-M   'P 1'
#
loop_
_entity.id
_entity.type
_entity.pdbx_description
1 polymer ?
#
loop_
_entity_poly.entity_id
_entity_poly.type
_entity_poly.pdbx_seq_one_letter_code
_entity_poly.pdbx_strand_id
1 'polypeptide(L)'
;MVECVSNGSAPCVVMRRTLSMANVQHAQEIEKKERRLAPDCPIHKPQDSLLSGSRGWTNYRGLFNFCIILLILSNGRVALENLIKYGILVDPVKWIRVLLLDPGSWPPVYITFGLNFCILFSLSIEKLIAAGKISGGIARNLQVINFFLILLVPPIVVLKWNCNPGK
;
A
#
# COMPACT_ATOMS: atom_id res chain seq x y z
N MET A 1 4.06 29.96 -13.39
CA MET A 1 4.71 30.74 -14.46
C MET A 1 6.12 31.04 -13.94
N VAL A 2 7.14 30.34 -14.44
CA VAL A 2 8.53 30.55 -14.03
C VAL A 2 9.33 30.70 -15.32
N GLU A 3 9.90 31.88 -15.51
CA GLU A 3 10.63 32.30 -16.70
C GLU A 3 11.94 31.53 -16.87
N CYS A 4 12.21 31.13 -18.11
CA CYS A 4 13.52 30.65 -18.54
C CYS A 4 14.33 31.85 -19.05
N VAL A 5 15.38 32.23 -18.35
CA VAL A 5 16.42 33.11 -18.89
C VAL A 5 17.26 32.27 -19.86
N SER A 6 17.11 32.56 -21.15
CA SER A 6 17.87 31.98 -22.24
C SER A 6 19.26 32.60 -22.29
N ASN A 7 20.30 31.80 -22.03
CA ASN A 7 21.64 32.09 -22.52
C ASN A 7 22.36 30.76 -22.80
N GLY A 8 22.73 30.52 -24.07
CA GLY A 8 23.66 29.46 -24.47
C GLY A 8 23.15 28.02 -24.41
N SER A 9 22.60 27.54 -25.54
CA SER A 9 22.68 26.17 -26.07
C SER A 9 22.73 24.97 -25.08
N ALA A 10 21.86 24.93 -24.08
CA ALA A 10 21.52 23.72 -23.35
C ALA A 10 19.99 23.60 -23.30
N PRO A 11 19.38 22.48 -23.73
CA PRO A 11 17.96 22.30 -23.56
C PRO A 11 17.65 22.32 -22.05
N CYS A 12 16.76 23.23 -21.64
CA CYS A 12 16.21 23.21 -20.30
C CYS A 12 15.39 21.91 -20.16
N VAL A 13 16.00 20.87 -19.59
CA VAL A 13 15.32 19.61 -19.31
C VAL A 13 14.39 19.85 -18.13
N VAL A 14 13.15 20.22 -18.44
CA VAL A 14 12.06 20.18 -17.46
C VAL A 14 11.90 18.73 -17.06
N MET A 15 12.30 18.40 -15.83
CA MET A 15 12.21 17.04 -15.28
C MET A 15 10.73 16.69 -15.04
N ARG A 16 10.02 16.30 -16.11
CA ARG A 16 8.71 15.65 -16.02
C ARG A 16 8.94 14.27 -15.41
N ARG A 17 8.21 13.94 -14.35
CA ARG A 17 8.15 12.57 -13.82
C ARG A 17 7.60 11.66 -14.92
N THR A 18 8.47 10.97 -15.63
CA THR A 18 8.09 9.99 -16.67
C THR A 18 7.67 8.69 -16.00
N LEU A 19 6.47 8.19 -16.35
CA LEU A 19 5.87 7.00 -15.74
C LEU A 19 6.42 5.67 -16.29
N SER A 20 7.37 5.69 -17.24
CA SER A 20 7.92 4.47 -17.88
C SER A 20 9.46 4.40 -17.77
N MET A 21 9.97 3.21 -17.44
CA MET A 21 11.41 2.97 -17.22
C MET A 21 12.25 3.16 -18.48
N ALA A 22 11.71 2.82 -19.66
CA ALA A 22 12.40 2.98 -20.95
C ALA A 22 12.68 4.46 -21.29
N ASN A 23 11.72 5.35 -20.99
CA ASN A 23 11.88 6.78 -21.24
C ASN A 23 12.83 7.43 -20.22
N VAL A 24 12.85 6.92 -18.97
CA VAL A 24 13.80 7.34 -17.94
C VAL A 24 15.24 7.03 -18.36
N GLN A 25 15.50 5.82 -18.84
CA GLN A 25 16.84 5.41 -19.30
C GLN A 25 17.33 6.28 -20.47
N HIS A 26 16.48 6.49 -21.48
CA HIS A 26 16.82 7.32 -22.64
C HIS A 26 17.09 8.78 -22.24
N ALA A 27 16.30 9.35 -21.32
CA ALA A 27 16.53 10.70 -20.79
C ALA A 27 17.84 10.80 -20.01
N GLN A 28 18.16 9.82 -19.17
CA GLN A 28 19.42 9.76 -18.42
C GLN A 28 20.64 9.64 -19.34
N GLU A 29 20.53 8.93 -20.46
CA GLU A 29 21.61 8.81 -21.45
C GLU A 29 21.88 10.12 -22.18
N ILE A 30 20.84 10.86 -22.57
CA ILE A 30 20.98 12.19 -23.18
C ILE A 30 21.67 13.14 -22.20
N GLU A 31 21.20 13.20 -20.96
CA GLU A 31 21.77 14.07 -19.92
C GLU A 31 23.25 13.70 -19.64
N LYS A 32 23.59 12.41 -19.65
CA LYS A 32 24.98 11.96 -19.48
C LYS A 32 25.88 12.37 -20.64
N LYS A 33 25.35 12.44 -21.87
CA LYS A 33 26.11 12.93 -23.05
C LYS A 33 26.33 14.43 -22.96
N GLU A 34 25.31 15.20 -22.61
CA GLU A 34 25.41 16.65 -22.43
C GLU A 34 26.40 17.01 -21.32
N ARG A 35 26.35 16.33 -20.17
CA ARG A 35 27.30 16.53 -19.07
C ARG A 35 28.75 16.17 -19.39
N ARG A 36 29.00 15.31 -20.40
CA ARG A 36 30.37 15.00 -20.87
C ARG A 36 30.94 16.09 -21.77
N LEU A 37 30.07 16.87 -22.42
CA LEU A 37 30.43 17.96 -23.32
C LEU A 37 30.57 19.30 -22.58
N ALA A 38 30.12 19.36 -21.32
CA ALA A 38 30.29 20.53 -20.48
C ALA A 38 31.78 20.80 -20.20
N PRO A 39 32.25 22.07 -20.33
CA PRO A 39 33.64 22.43 -20.08
C PRO A 39 34.02 22.37 -18.59
N ASP A 40 33.01 22.44 -17.71
CA ASP A 40 33.17 22.29 -16.28
C ASP A 40 33.22 20.80 -15.94
N CYS A 41 34.36 20.26 -15.51
CA CYS A 41 34.50 18.86 -15.09
C CYS A 41 33.58 18.54 -13.90
N PRO A 42 32.36 17.99 -14.09
CA PRO A 42 31.40 17.87 -13.01
C PRO A 42 31.77 16.62 -12.20
N ILE A 43 32.19 16.83 -10.95
CA ILE A 43 32.49 15.72 -10.02
C ILE A 43 31.22 14.97 -9.57
N HIS A 44 30.07 15.63 -9.64
CA HIS A 44 28.77 15.08 -9.25
C HIS A 44 28.21 14.15 -10.33
N LYS A 45 28.17 12.85 -10.03
CA LYS A 45 27.58 11.84 -10.89
C LYS A 45 26.10 11.65 -10.54
N PRO A 46 25.20 11.51 -11.53
CA PRO A 46 23.83 11.12 -11.26
C PRO A 46 23.86 9.76 -10.56
N GLN A 47 23.40 9.75 -9.32
CA GLN A 47 23.48 8.60 -8.44
C GLN A 47 22.09 8.37 -7.85
N ASP A 48 21.50 7.21 -8.13
CA ASP A 48 20.30 6.78 -7.42
C ASP A 48 20.59 6.72 -5.91
N SER A 49 19.61 7.11 -5.09
CA SER A 49 19.69 6.98 -3.63
C SER A 49 20.14 5.58 -3.24
N LEU A 50 20.92 5.46 -2.16
CA LEU A 50 21.40 4.16 -1.67
C LEU A 50 20.24 3.20 -1.32
N LEU A 51 19.06 3.75 -1.01
CA LEU A 51 17.82 3.01 -0.74
C LEU A 51 16.94 2.80 -1.99
N SER A 52 17.40 3.23 -3.17
CA SER A 52 16.67 2.99 -4.42
C SER A 52 16.74 1.51 -4.79
N GLY A 53 15.60 0.90 -5.13
CA GLY A 53 15.53 -0.52 -5.51
C GLY A 53 16.32 -0.88 -6.77
N SER A 54 16.71 0.10 -7.59
CA SER A 54 17.59 -0.05 -8.76
C SER A 54 19.08 -0.15 -8.42
N ARG A 55 19.48 0.26 -7.20
CA ARG A 55 20.87 0.30 -6.75
C ARG A 55 21.22 -1.05 -6.13
N GLY A 56 22.23 -1.74 -6.66
CA GLY A 56 22.70 -3.04 -6.17
C GLY A 56 23.33 -3.06 -4.76
N TRP A 57 22.96 -2.11 -3.88
CA TRP A 57 23.39 -2.07 -2.49
C TRP A 57 22.52 -3.02 -1.64
N THR A 58 22.94 -4.28 -1.54
CA THR A 58 22.18 -5.35 -0.86
C THR A 58 22.48 -5.48 0.63
N ASN A 59 23.43 -4.72 1.17
CA ASN A 59 23.89 -4.86 2.55
C ASN A 59 23.29 -3.81 3.51
N TYR A 60 21.96 -3.82 3.65
CA TYR A 60 21.20 -2.96 4.56
C TYR A 60 21.11 -3.50 6.00
N ARG A 61 21.80 -4.61 6.31
CA ARG A 61 21.73 -5.28 7.62
C ARG A 61 22.11 -4.35 8.77
N GLY A 62 23.12 -3.49 8.58
CA GLY A 62 23.55 -2.52 9.60
C GLY A 62 22.50 -1.45 9.90
N LEU A 63 21.88 -0.88 8.86
CA LEU A 63 20.81 0.10 9.01
C LEU A 63 19.57 -0.51 9.67
N PHE A 64 19.17 -1.71 9.23
CA PHE A 64 18.03 -2.42 9.80
C PHE A 64 18.24 -2.77 11.27
N ASN A 65 19.42 -3.27 11.64
CA ASN A 65 19.77 -3.56 13.02
C ASN A 65 19.75 -2.29 13.89
N PHE A 66 20.25 -1.18 13.35
CA PHE A 66 20.22 0.11 14.05
C PHE A 66 18.78 0.61 14.25
N CYS A 67 17.91 0.48 13.25
CA CYS A 67 16.49 0.80 13.39
C CYS A 67 15.81 -0.04 14.49
N ILE A 68 16.11 -1.33 14.59
CA ILE A 68 15.60 -2.20 15.67
C ILE A 68 16.11 -1.73 17.03
N ILE A 69 17.41 -1.43 17.16
CA ILE A 69 18.00 -0.96 18.41
C ILE A 69 17.35 0.36 18.84
N LEU A 70 17.19 1.33 17.93
CA LEU A 70 16.51 2.59 18.22
C LEU A 70 15.05 2.36 18.62
N LEU A 71 14.33 1.47 17.93
CA LEU A 71 12.94 1.15 18.25
C LEU A 71 12.80 0.62 19.68
N ILE A 72 13.66 -0.33 20.06
CA ILE A 72 13.69 -0.92 21.40
C ILE A 72 14.12 0.10 22.45
N LEU A 73 15.15 0.92 22.17
CA LEU A 73 15.63 1.91 23.12
C LEU A 73 14.59 3.02 23.36
N SER A 74 13.91 3.48 22.30
CA SER A 74 12.92 4.56 22.39
C SER A 74 11.57 4.10 22.93
N ASN A 75 11.14 2.87 22.64
CA ASN A 75 9.79 2.40 23.02
C ASN A 75 9.80 1.31 24.09
N GLY A 76 10.94 0.65 24.35
CA GLY A 76 11.02 -0.52 25.24
C GLY A 76 10.63 -0.22 26.68
N ARG A 77 11.03 0.94 27.22
CA ARG A 77 10.62 1.37 28.57
C ARG A 77 9.10 1.53 28.68
N VAL A 78 8.50 2.25 27.74
CA VAL A 78 7.05 2.50 27.71
C VAL A 78 6.28 1.20 27.45
N ALA A 79 6.79 0.33 26.57
CA ALA A 79 6.22 -0.98 26.29
C ALA A 79 6.27 -1.90 27.52
N LEU A 80 7.37 -1.92 28.26
CA LEU A 80 7.52 -2.72 29.48
C LEU A 80 6.64 -2.19 30.62
N GLU A 81 6.58 -0.86 30.77
CA GLU A 81 5.69 -0.21 31.74
C GLU A 81 4.22 -0.51 31.43
N ASN A 82 3.83 -0.48 30.15
CA ASN A 82 2.50 -0.87 29.70
C ASN A 82 2.24 -2.37 29.93
N LEU A 83 3.22 -3.23 29.65
CA LEU A 83 3.09 -4.68 29.83
C LEU A 83 2.94 -5.06 31.32
N ILE A 84 3.59 -4.35 32.24
CA ILE A 84 3.50 -4.63 33.68
C ILE A 84 2.23 -3.99 34.28
N LYS A 85 1.87 -2.75 33.91
CA LYS A 85 0.68 -2.07 34.42
C LYS A 85 -0.62 -2.67 33.89
N TYR A 86 -0.66 -3.00 32.60
CA TYR A 86 -1.87 -3.50 31.95
C TYR A 86 -1.83 -5.02 31.72
N GLY A 87 -0.68 -5.69 31.91
CA GLY A 87 -0.52 -7.09 31.54
C GLY A 87 -0.60 -7.30 30.02
N ILE A 88 -0.74 -8.57 29.60
CA ILE A 88 -1.45 -8.86 28.35
C ILE A 88 -2.93 -8.53 28.62
N LEU A 89 -3.33 -7.27 28.48
CA LEU A 89 -4.70 -6.80 28.73
C LEU A 89 -5.74 -7.44 27.77
N VAL A 90 -5.26 -8.17 26.76
CA VAL A 90 -6.06 -8.94 25.83
C VAL A 90 -6.28 -10.33 26.42
N ASP A 91 -7.32 -10.46 27.24
CA ASP A 91 -7.85 -11.78 27.61
C ASP A 91 -8.55 -12.40 26.38
N PRO A 92 -7.95 -13.41 25.71
CA PRO A 92 -8.54 -13.99 24.51
C PRO A 92 -9.92 -14.62 24.79
N VAL A 93 -10.12 -15.10 26.01
CA VAL A 93 -11.39 -15.69 26.47
C VAL A 93 -12.49 -14.64 26.60
N LYS A 94 -12.16 -13.41 27.05
CA LYS A 94 -13.14 -12.31 27.12
C LYS A 94 -13.54 -11.85 25.71
N TRP A 95 -12.59 -11.81 24.78
CA TRP A 95 -12.86 -11.46 23.37
C TRP A 95 -13.80 -12.47 22.72
N ILE A 96 -13.57 -13.77 22.94
CA ILE A 96 -14.46 -14.83 22.44
C ILE A 96 -15.84 -14.75 23.11
N ARG A 97 -15.92 -14.44 24.41
CA ARG A 97 -17.22 -14.25 25.08
C ARG A 97 -17.98 -13.04 24.54
N VAL A 98 -17.32 -11.90 24.33
CA VAL A 98 -17.96 -10.71 23.72
C VAL A 98 -18.40 -11.01 22.29
N LEU A 99 -17.62 -11.78 21.53
CA LEU A 99 -17.99 -12.22 20.18
C LEU A 99 -19.27 -13.09 20.18
N LEU A 100 -19.44 -13.98 21.16
CA LEU A 100 -20.62 -14.86 21.25
C LEU A 100 -21.84 -14.20 21.91
N LEU A 101 -21.65 -13.35 22.93
CA LEU A 101 -22.76 -12.74 23.69
C LEU A 101 -23.26 -11.42 23.07
N ASP A 102 -22.37 -10.61 22.48
CA ASP A 102 -22.72 -9.33 21.85
C ASP A 102 -22.37 -9.36 20.36
N PRO A 103 -23.12 -10.13 19.54
CA PRO A 103 -22.82 -10.29 18.13
C PRO A 103 -22.66 -8.93 17.45
N GLY A 104 -23.45 -7.91 17.80
CA GLY A 104 -23.40 -6.60 17.16
C GLY A 104 -22.13 -5.74 17.36
N SER A 105 -21.29 -6.04 18.33
CA SER A 105 -20.28 -5.08 18.80
C SER A 105 -19.03 -4.95 17.92
N TRP A 106 -18.84 -5.82 16.89
CA TRP A 106 -17.62 -5.87 16.07
C TRP A 106 -17.87 -5.66 14.57
N PRO A 107 -18.08 -4.40 14.12
CA PRO A 107 -18.24 -4.07 12.72
C PRO A 107 -17.14 -4.63 11.79
N PRO A 108 -15.84 -4.65 12.18
CA PRO A 108 -14.79 -5.21 11.33
C PRO A 108 -14.93 -6.70 11.04
N VAL A 109 -15.45 -7.47 12.01
CA VAL A 109 -15.66 -8.92 11.85
C VAL A 109 -16.76 -9.17 10.83
N TYR A 110 -17.86 -8.41 10.90
CA TYR A 110 -18.93 -8.48 9.90
C TYR A 110 -18.49 -8.10 8.49
N ILE A 111 -17.70 -7.03 8.37
CA ILE A 111 -17.14 -6.62 7.06
C ILE A 111 -16.28 -7.76 6.51
N THR A 112 -15.44 -8.36 7.35
CA THR A 112 -14.57 -9.49 6.94
C THR A 112 -15.40 -10.69 6.50
N PHE A 113 -16.39 -11.12 7.28
CA PHE A 113 -17.25 -12.25 6.90
C PHE A 113 -18.07 -11.95 5.62
N GLY A 114 -18.63 -10.74 5.50
CA GLY A 114 -19.39 -10.31 4.32
C GLY A 114 -18.53 -10.29 3.05
N LEU A 115 -17.30 -9.79 3.13
CA LEU A 115 -16.36 -9.79 2.00
C LEU A 115 -15.95 -11.23 1.61
N ASN A 116 -15.67 -12.09 2.59
CA ASN A 116 -15.37 -13.50 2.32
C ASN A 116 -16.54 -14.21 1.62
N PHE A 117 -17.78 -13.92 2.02
CA PHE A 117 -18.96 -14.44 1.35
C PHE A 117 -19.05 -13.97 -0.11
N CYS A 118 -18.79 -12.70 -0.39
CA CYS A 118 -18.77 -12.16 -1.76
C CYS A 118 -17.68 -12.82 -2.64
N ILE A 119 -16.54 -13.17 -2.06
CA ILE A 119 -15.45 -13.89 -2.75
C ILE A 119 -15.89 -15.31 -3.11
N LEU A 120 -16.47 -16.05 -2.14
CA LEU A 120 -16.99 -17.39 -2.39
C LEU A 120 -18.13 -17.38 -3.42
N PHE A 121 -18.97 -16.36 -3.39
CA PHE A 121 -20.05 -16.17 -4.35
C PHE A 121 -19.51 -15.94 -5.78
N SER A 122 -18.51 -15.07 -5.94
CA SER A 122 -17.79 -14.87 -7.22
C SER A 122 -17.24 -16.19 -7.77
N LEU A 123 -16.56 -16.96 -6.92
CA LEU A 123 -15.97 -18.23 -7.31
C LEU A 123 -17.03 -19.28 -7.67
N SER A 124 -18.19 -19.23 -7.03
CA SER A 124 -19.32 -20.12 -7.33
C SER A 124 -19.93 -19.80 -8.69
N ILE A 125 -20.05 -18.51 -9.05
CA ILE A 125 -20.48 -18.07 -10.39
C ILE A 125 -19.50 -18.58 -11.44
N GLU A 126 -18.20 -18.39 -11.25
CA GLU A 126 -17.18 -18.84 -12.20
C GLU A 126 -17.21 -20.37 -12.40
N LYS A 127 -17.37 -21.13 -11.32
CA LYS A 127 -17.53 -22.59 -11.39
C LYS A 127 -18.79 -23.00 -12.17
N LEU A 128 -19.88 -22.26 -12.02
CA LEU A 128 -21.14 -22.54 -12.75
C LEU A 128 -21.03 -22.19 -14.24
N ILE A 129 -20.27 -21.17 -14.61
CA ILE A 129 -19.92 -20.85 -16.00
C ILE A 129 -19.06 -21.97 -16.59
N ALA A 130 -18.00 -22.39 -15.89
CA ALA A 130 -17.11 -23.45 -16.35
C ALA A 130 -17.83 -24.80 -16.53
N ALA A 131 -18.85 -25.07 -15.71
CA ALA A 131 -19.70 -26.25 -15.83
C ALA A 131 -20.78 -26.13 -16.94
N GLY A 132 -20.84 -25.01 -17.68
CA GLY A 132 -21.80 -24.79 -18.76
C GLY A 132 -23.26 -24.64 -18.32
N LYS A 133 -23.52 -24.46 -17.01
CA LYS A 133 -24.88 -24.43 -16.46
C LYS A 133 -25.56 -23.07 -16.57
N ILE A 134 -24.81 -21.99 -16.77
CA ILE A 134 -25.31 -20.61 -16.79
C ILE A 134 -24.90 -19.91 -18.08
N SER A 135 -25.84 -19.16 -18.68
CA SER A 135 -25.60 -18.31 -19.85
C SER A 135 -24.72 -17.10 -19.49
N GLY A 136 -23.76 -16.76 -20.36
CA GLY A 136 -22.76 -15.72 -20.12
C GLY A 136 -23.34 -14.33 -19.82
N GLY A 137 -24.50 -13.98 -20.38
CA GLY A 137 -25.18 -12.72 -20.07
C GLY A 137 -25.68 -12.63 -18.63
N ILE A 138 -26.24 -13.73 -18.10
CA ILE A 138 -26.72 -13.81 -16.72
C ILE A 138 -25.54 -13.79 -15.75
N ALA A 139 -24.49 -14.56 -16.06
CA ALA A 139 -23.27 -14.56 -15.27
C ALA A 139 -22.62 -13.17 -15.16
N ARG A 140 -22.56 -12.42 -16.27
CA ARG A 140 -22.04 -11.05 -16.28
C ARG A 140 -22.84 -10.13 -15.38
N ASN A 141 -24.18 -10.20 -15.42
CA ASN A 141 -25.04 -9.38 -14.56
C ASN A 141 -24.87 -9.73 -13.08
N LEU A 142 -24.79 -11.02 -12.73
CA LEU A 142 -24.54 -11.48 -11.36
C LEU A 142 -23.17 -11.01 -10.84
N GLN A 143 -22.14 -11.04 -11.69
CA GLN A 143 -20.81 -10.57 -11.32
C GLN A 143 -20.79 -9.05 -11.10
N VAL A 144 -21.49 -8.28 -11.93
CA VAL A 144 -21.64 -6.82 -11.75
C VAL A 144 -22.33 -6.52 -10.41
N ILE A 145 -23.41 -7.24 -10.08
CA ILE A 145 -24.09 -7.10 -8.79
C ILE A 145 -23.15 -7.46 -7.62
N ASN A 146 -22.33 -8.50 -7.76
CA ASN A 146 -21.36 -8.87 -6.74
C ASN A 146 -20.31 -7.77 -6.49
N PHE A 147 -19.81 -7.11 -7.56
CA PHE A 147 -18.91 -5.96 -7.39
C PHE A 147 -19.57 -4.79 -6.69
N PHE A 148 -20.83 -4.48 -7.01
CA PHE A 148 -21.60 -3.47 -6.28
C PHE A 148 -21.76 -3.85 -4.81
N LEU A 149 -22.02 -5.13 -4.50
CA LEU A 149 -22.13 -5.60 -3.12
C LEU A 149 -20.80 -5.44 -2.36
N ILE A 150 -19.67 -5.81 -2.95
CA ILE A 150 -18.34 -5.65 -2.34
C ILE A 150 -18.04 -4.17 -2.02
N LEU A 151 -18.45 -3.25 -2.91
CA LEU A 151 -18.26 -1.81 -2.70
C LEU A 151 -19.22 -1.22 -1.66
N LEU A 152 -20.45 -1.73 -1.57
CA LEU A 152 -21.49 -1.19 -0.69
C LEU A 152 -21.48 -1.79 0.72
N VAL A 153 -20.99 -3.02 0.91
CA VAL A 153 -20.97 -3.71 2.22
C VAL A 153 -20.17 -2.93 3.28
N PRO A 154 -18.91 -2.53 3.06
CA PRO A 154 -18.15 -1.77 4.05
C PRO A 154 -18.82 -0.46 4.49
N PRO A 155 -19.27 0.44 3.60
CA PRO A 155 -19.89 1.70 4.01
C PRO A 155 -21.25 1.48 4.69
N ILE A 156 -22.06 0.52 4.24
CA ILE A 156 -23.34 0.21 4.91
C ILE A 156 -23.12 -0.27 6.34
N VAL A 157 -22.15 -1.17 6.55
CA VAL A 157 -21.85 -1.70 7.90
C VAL A 157 -21.30 -0.60 8.81
N VAL A 158 -20.39 0.25 8.30
CA VAL A 158 -19.81 1.36 9.07
C VAL A 158 -20.86 2.39 9.47
N LEU A 159 -21.77 2.76 8.56
CA LEU A 159 -22.83 3.74 8.82
C LEU A 159 -23.94 3.20 9.72
N LYS A 160 -24.28 1.91 9.61
CA LYS A 160 -25.32 1.29 10.46
C LYS A 160 -24.87 1.06 11.89
N TRP A 161 -23.60 0.70 12.08
CA TRP A 161 -23.08 0.33 13.40
C TRP A 161 -22.37 1.48 14.14
N ASN A 162 -22.39 2.71 13.63
CA ASN A 162 -21.70 3.87 14.22
C ASN A 162 -20.30 3.48 14.70
N CYS A 163 -19.45 2.96 13.80
CA CYS A 163 -18.05 2.67 14.12
C CYS A 163 -17.41 3.96 14.61
N ASN A 164 -17.36 4.15 15.93
CA ASN A 164 -16.87 5.38 16.52
C ASN A 164 -15.35 5.39 16.37
N PRO A 165 -14.77 6.31 15.58
CA PRO A 165 -13.32 6.38 15.42
C PRO A 165 -12.62 7.06 16.61
N GLY A 166 -13.36 7.48 17.65
CA GLY A 166 -12.81 8.31 18.74
C GLY A 166 -13.51 8.18 20.09
N LYS A 167 -13.67 6.97 20.63
CA LYS A 167 -13.68 6.75 22.08
C LYS A 167 -12.76 5.60 22.42
#